data_AF-A0A117LMW0-F1
#
_entry.id   AF-A0A117LMW0-F1
#
_cell.length_a   1.000
_cell.length_b   1.000
_cell.length_c   1.000
_cell.angle_alpha   90.00
_cell.angle_beta   90.00
_cell.angle_gamma   90.00
#
_symmetry.space_group_name_H-M   'P 1'
#
loop_
_entity.id
_entity.type
_entity.pdbx_description
1 polymer ?
#
loop_
_entity_poly.entity_id
_entity_poly.type
_entity_poly.pdbx_seq_one_letter_code
_entity_poly.pdbx_strand_id
1 'polypeptide(L)'
;LFYIEDFKKIEQQFPNFKFYVALSEPKPEDNWTGYTGFIHQVIMDNYLKFHPEPEEIEYYLCGPPPMNAAVLRMLDDYGVPPENIAYDDFGG
;
A
#
# COMPACT_ATOMS: atom_id res chain seq x y z
N LEU A 1 6.16 -13.36 5.51
CA LEU A 1 4.96 -12.95 4.75
C LEU A 1 4.01 -14.13 4.65
N PHE A 2 2.70 -13.89 4.55
CA PHE A 2 1.67 -14.94 4.47
C PHE A 2 0.65 -14.59 3.36
N TYR A 3 -0.18 -15.56 2.95
CA TYR A 3 -1.15 -15.45 1.83
C TYR A 3 -0.60 -15.04 0.45
N ILE A 4 0.72 -15.10 0.26
CA ILE A 4 1.37 -14.71 -1.01
C ILE A 4 0.85 -15.52 -2.19
N GLU A 5 0.66 -16.83 -2.02
CA GLU A 5 0.17 -17.69 -3.09
C GLU A 5 -1.28 -17.37 -3.47
N ASP A 6 -2.11 -16.97 -2.50
CA ASP A 6 -3.51 -16.67 -2.73
C ASP A 6 -3.64 -15.38 -3.56
N PHE A 7 -2.93 -14.32 -3.18
CA PHE A 7 -2.91 -13.08 -3.97
C PHE A 7 -2.29 -13.27 -5.36
N LYS A 8 -1.23 -14.07 -5.49
CA LYS A 8 -0.65 -14.38 -6.81
C LYS A 8 -1.61 -15.15 -7.71
N LYS A 9 -2.42 -16.06 -7.17
CA LYS A 9 -3.48 -16.74 -7.93
C LYS A 9 -4.54 -15.76 -8.42
N ILE A 10 -4.95 -14.81 -7.58
CA ILE A 10 -5.91 -13.76 -7.97
C ILE A 10 -5.30 -12.90 -9.08
N GLU A 11 -4.06 -12.43 -8.95
CA GLU A 11 -3.37 -11.62 -9.96
C GLU A 11 -3.21 -12.34 -11.31
N GLN A 12 -3.00 -13.66 -11.30
CA GLN A 12 -2.95 -14.46 -12.52
C GLN A 12 -4.32 -14.59 -13.22
N GLN A 13 -5.41 -14.59 -12.45
CA GLN A 13 -6.77 -14.76 -12.98
C GLN A 13 -7.39 -13.44 -13.43
N PHE A 14 -7.05 -12.33 -12.77
CA PHE A 14 -7.70 -11.05 -12.94
C PHE A 14 -6.68 -9.98 -13.36
N PRO A 15 -6.63 -9.58 -14.65
CA PRO A 15 -5.62 -8.63 -15.14
C PRO A 15 -5.74 -7.23 -14.53
N ASN A 16 -6.90 -6.90 -13.97
CA ASN A 16 -7.20 -5.67 -13.24
C ASN A 16 -6.79 -5.71 -11.76
N PHE A 17 -6.26 -6.83 -11.26
CA PHE A 17 -5.73 -6.93 -9.91
C PHE A 17 -4.20 -7.02 -9.95
N LYS A 18 -3.53 -6.28 -9.06
CA LYS A 18 -2.09 -6.32 -8.86
C LYS A 18 -1.75 -6.44 -7.39
N PHE A 19 -0.74 -7.24 -7.06
CA PHE A 19 -0.30 -7.45 -5.69
C PHE A 19 1.18 -7.11 -5.52
N TYR A 20 1.46 -6.13 -4.66
CA TYR A 20 2.81 -5.67 -4.38
C TYR A 20 3.14 -5.85 -2.91
N VAL A 21 4.41 -6.17 -2.65
CA VAL A 21 4.94 -6.36 -1.31
C VAL A 21 6.12 -5.42 -1.12
N ALA A 22 6.16 -4.77 0.05
CA ALA A 22 7.31 -4.02 0.51
C ALA A 22 7.82 -4.59 1.83
N LEU A 23 9.14 -4.69 1.99
CA LEU A 23 9.78 -4.97 3.27
C LEU A 23 10.46 -3.69 3.77
N SER A 24 10.13 -3.21 4.96
CA SER A 24 10.79 -2.02 5.53
C SER A 24 12.25 -2.29 5.84
N GLU A 25 12.54 -3.49 6.37
CA GLU A 25 13.86 -3.93 6.81
C GLU A 25 14.13 -5.37 6.32
N PRO A 26 14.38 -5.58 5.02
CA PRO A 26 14.73 -6.89 4.50
C PRO A 26 16.07 -7.35 5.10
N LYS A 27 16.16 -8.62 5.47
CA LYS A 27 17.40 -9.22 5.96
C LYS A 27 18.22 -9.83 4.81
N PRO A 28 19.54 -10.01 4.97
CA PRO A 28 20.36 -10.66 3.96
C PRO A 28 19.84 -12.04 3.53
N GLU A 29 19.34 -12.84 4.49
CA GLU A 29 18.78 -14.17 4.22
C GLU A 29 17.47 -14.16 3.43
N ASP A 30 16.75 -13.04 3.40
CA ASP A 30 15.52 -12.91 2.61
C ASP A 30 15.80 -12.89 1.11
N ASN A 31 17.06 -12.60 0.70
CA ASN A 31 17.47 -12.41 -0.70
C ASN A 31 16.49 -11.49 -1.46
N TRP A 32 16.00 -10.47 -0.77
CA TRP A 32 14.88 -9.65 -1.24
C TRP A 32 15.30 -8.73 -2.39
N THR A 33 14.56 -8.79 -3.47
CA THR A 33 14.76 -7.96 -4.68
C THR A 33 13.54 -7.10 -5.02
N GLY A 34 12.51 -7.14 -4.18
CA GLY A 34 11.30 -6.35 -4.33
C GLY A 34 11.40 -4.96 -3.72
N TYR A 35 10.25 -4.32 -3.50
CA TYR A 35 10.21 -2.98 -2.91
C TYR A 35 10.71 -2.97 -1.47
N THR A 36 11.46 -1.94 -1.13
CA THR A 36 12.05 -1.76 0.20
C THR A 36 11.65 -0.40 0.78
N GLY A 37 11.34 -0.36 2.07
CA GLY A 37 10.93 0.85 2.78
C GLY A 37 9.50 0.79 3.33
N PHE A 38 9.03 1.91 3.88
CA PHE A 38 7.67 2.01 4.40
C PHE A 38 6.64 2.02 3.27
N ILE A 39 5.50 1.36 3.49
CA ILE A 39 4.52 1.12 2.43
C ILE A 39 3.94 2.40 1.82
N HIS A 40 3.74 3.46 2.62
CA HIS A 40 3.27 4.77 2.13
C HIS A 40 4.29 5.40 1.15
N GLN A 41 5.59 5.32 1.46
CA GLN A 41 6.62 5.83 0.55
C GLN A 41 6.71 4.97 -0.72
N VAL A 42 6.62 3.64 -0.58
CA VAL A 42 6.65 2.71 -1.72
C VAL A 42 5.49 2.97 -2.68
N ILE A 43 4.26 3.09 -2.20
CA ILE A 43 3.11 3.35 -3.06
C ILE A 43 3.19 4.74 -3.71
N MET A 44 3.66 5.74 -2.98
CA MET A 44 3.89 7.09 -3.52
C MET A 44 4.93 7.06 -4.65
N ASP A 45 6.07 6.42 -4.41
CA ASP A 45 7.20 6.45 -5.34
C ASP A 45 7.00 5.64 -6.61
N ASN A 46 6.17 4.60 -6.55
CA ASN A 46 6.04 3.65 -7.66
C ASN A 46 4.71 3.75 -8.39
N TYR A 47 3.69 4.37 -7.78
CA TYR A 47 2.35 4.42 -8.35
C TYR A 47 1.72 5.81 -8.27
N LEU A 48 1.45 6.34 -7.07
CA LEU A 48 0.60 7.52 -6.92
C LEU A 48 1.19 8.77 -7.57
N LYS A 49 2.50 9.00 -7.46
CA LYS A 49 3.13 10.19 -8.06
C LYS A 49 3.03 10.26 -9.59
N PHE A 50 2.71 9.15 -10.23
CA PHE A 50 2.53 9.04 -11.68
C PHE A 50 1.08 8.83 -12.09
N HIS A 51 0.17 8.66 -11.13
CA HIS A 51 -1.24 8.50 -11.41
C HIS A 51 -1.84 9.85 -11.81
N PRO A 52 -2.68 9.93 -12.86
CA PRO A 52 -3.21 11.21 -13.34
C PRO A 52 -4.21 11.84 -12.35
N GLU A 53 -5.04 11.02 -11.72
CA GLU A 53 -6.14 11.44 -10.82
C GLU A 53 -6.12 10.58 -9.54
N PRO A 54 -5.07 10.69 -8.70
CA PRO A 54 -4.95 9.95 -7.45
C PRO A 54 -6.06 10.25 -6.43
N GLU A 55 -6.67 11.42 -6.52
CA GLU A 55 -7.81 11.87 -5.71
C GLU A 55 -9.09 11.09 -6.00
N GLU A 56 -9.23 10.52 -7.19
CA GLU A 56 -10.40 9.73 -7.62
C GLU A 56 -10.30 8.24 -7.21
N ILE A 57 -9.20 7.83 -6.57
CA ILE A 57 -9.01 6.45 -6.10
C ILE A 57 -9.67 6.28 -4.73
N GLU A 58 -10.40 5.18 -4.54
CA GLU A 58 -10.86 4.74 -3.22
C GLU A 58 -9.75 3.96 -2.50
N TYR A 59 -9.31 4.46 -1.34
CA TYR A 59 -8.25 3.89 -0.52
C TYR A 59 -8.84 3.11 0.65
N TYR A 60 -8.58 1.81 0.68
CA TYR A 60 -8.95 0.93 1.80
C TYR A 60 -7.69 0.52 2.56
N LEU A 61 -7.56 0.94 3.83
CA LEU A 61 -6.37 0.69 4.64
C LEU A 61 -6.68 0.03 5.99
N CYS A 62 -5.78 -0.85 6.40
CA CYS A 62 -5.82 -1.52 7.69
C CYS A 62 -4.38 -1.85 8.09
N GLY A 63 -3.98 -1.47 9.29
CA GLY A 63 -2.62 -1.68 9.77
C GLY A 63 -2.36 -1.02 11.12
N PRO A 64 -1.11 -1.09 11.60
CA PRO A 64 -0.72 -0.50 12.88
C PRO A 64 -0.94 1.03 12.90
N PRO A 65 -1.22 1.64 14.07
CA PRO A 65 -1.41 3.10 14.19
C PRO A 65 -0.34 3.96 13.50
N PRO A 66 0.98 3.69 13.62
CA PRO A 66 1.99 4.49 12.92
C PRO A 66 1.95 4.33 11.40
N MET A 67 1.52 3.17 10.87
CA MET A 67 1.34 2.97 9.44
C MET A 67 0.14 3.77 8.94
N ASN A 68 -1.01 3.63 9.60
CA ASN A 68 -2.23 4.34 9.24
C ASN A 68 -2.00 5.85 9.25
N ALA A 69 -1.41 6.39 10.31
CA ALA A 69 -1.11 7.82 10.41
C ALA A 69 -0.19 8.33 9.29
N ALA A 70 0.81 7.54 8.87
CA ALA A 70 1.70 7.91 7.78
C ALA A 70 1.00 7.88 6.41
N VAL A 71 0.15 6.87 6.14
CA VAL A 71 -0.64 6.79 4.90
C VAL A 71 -1.66 7.93 4.85
N LEU A 72 -2.39 8.19 5.94
CA LEU A 72 -3.39 9.25 6.01
C LEU A 72 -2.78 10.63 5.76
N ARG A 73 -1.63 10.94 6.41
CA ARG A 73 -0.92 12.20 6.14
C ARG A 73 -0.48 12.31 4.68
N MET A 74 0.08 11.23 4.12
CA MET A 74 0.52 11.23 2.73
C MET A 74 -0.65 11.48 1.76
N LEU A 75 -1.81 10.88 2.00
CA LEU A 75 -3.01 11.08 1.16
C LEU A 75 -3.59 12.49 1.33
N ASP A 76 -3.60 13.04 2.55
CA ASP A 76 -4.01 14.41 2.85
C ASP A 76 -3.10 15.43 2.15
N ASP A 77 -1.78 15.27 2.25
CA ASP A 77 -0.79 16.11 1.56
C ASP A 77 -0.96 16.07 0.02
N TYR A 78 -1.49 14.96 -0.50
CA TYR A 78 -1.74 14.75 -1.93
C TYR A 78 -3.11 15.25 -2.39
N GLY A 79 -3.96 15.70 -1.46
CA GLY A 79 -5.27 16.27 -1.74
C GLY A 79 -6.40 15.24 -1.95
N VAL A 80 -6.21 14.00 -1.47
CA VAL A 80 -7.25 12.97 -1.56
C VAL A 80 -8.42 13.31 -0.63
N PRO A 81 -9.66 13.39 -1.12
CA PRO A 81 -10.83 13.69 -0.30
C PRO A 81 -11.05 12.63 0.79
N PRO A 82 -11.41 13.02 2.03
CA PRO A 82 -11.65 12.08 3.12
C PRO A 82 -12.72 11.01 2.80
N GLU A 83 -13.71 11.33 1.98
CA GLU A 83 -14.74 10.40 1.53
C GLU A 83 -14.21 9.23 0.69
N ASN A 84 -13.05 9.39 0.07
CA ASN A 84 -12.38 8.36 -0.71
C ASN A 84 -11.41 7.52 0.14
N ILE A 85 -11.36 7.75 1.46
CA ILE A 85 -10.46 7.05 2.37
C ILE A 85 -11.27 6.29 3.42
N ALA A 86 -11.23 4.97 3.34
CA ALA A 86 -11.81 4.07 4.33
C ALA A 86 -10.68 3.34 5.10
N TYR A 87 -10.71 3.42 6.42
CA TYR A 87 -9.76 2.70 7.26
C TYR A 87 -10.42 2.00 8.44
N ASP A 88 -9.86 0.84 8.80
CA ASP A 88 -10.28 0.08 9.98
C ASP A 88 -9.28 0.30 11.12
N ASP A 89 -9.77 0.84 12.23
CA ASP A 89 -8.98 1.11 13.44
C ASP A 89 -9.27 0.04 14.50
N PHE A 90 -8.25 -0.77 14.79
CA PHE A 90 -8.34 -1.85 15.77
C PHE A 90 -8.17 -1.36 17.21
N GLY A 91 -8.10 -0.05 17.45
CA GLY A 91 -8.14 0.56 18.80
C GLY A 91 -6.83 0.47 19.57
N GLY A 92 -5.70 0.61 18.85
CA GLY A 92 -4.35 0.56 19.41
C GLY A 92 -3.97 1.76 20.28
#